data_AF-A0AAX7SV75-F1
#
_entry.id   AF-A0AAX7SV75-F1
#
_cell.length_a   1.000
_cell.length_b   1.000
_cell.length_c   1.000
_cell.angle_alpha   90.00
_cell.angle_beta   90.00
_cell.angle_gamma   90.00
#
_symmetry.space_group_name_H-M   'P 1'
#
loop_
_entity.id
_entity.type
_entity.pdbx_description
1 polymer ?
#
loop_
_entity_poly.entity_id
_entity_poly.type
_entity_poly.pdbx_seq_one_letter_code
_entity_poly.pdbx_strand_id
1 'polypeptide(L)'
;MSKSYEAIKNDLAVCNKTAIDLAGEMRCTFPAFNGNRLNLEKHLLKSLAENEDFDAFINYIQNPRKQVEAFIEEKVNEHMSGEHKSKALKILRKNAGNMHEFAYQALFDATNNVKTQRGDIDMWAKEFSSFLKDKLTLESLSCQNFMDINNFEFLKEEIEKGLISIKEELNQLSLDKMKEFRLRPDEILIDQLCNCCWETCPFCAAVCTNTVKDHSPEDHSVPFHRSLAVKGAQYHNSEEMCIEFCTTKVASDGNFYAGKNTTKLIPFKQYRSAGPPYANWSITSDESKLKYWKWFVWQFQEELEDYYALKFTGHGEIPILIKENLVYLLFLKKSDNYVFE
;
A
#
# COMPACT_ATOMS: atom_id res chain seq x y z
N MET A 1 -23.44 -31.07 4.58
CA MET A 1 -22.06 -30.74 4.17
C MET A 1 -21.98 -30.08 2.78
N SER A 2 -22.76 -30.47 1.76
CA SER A 2 -22.63 -29.87 0.41
C SER A 2 -23.10 -28.40 0.31
N LYS A 3 -24.27 -28.03 0.84
CA LYS A 3 -24.79 -26.65 0.75
C LYS A 3 -23.86 -25.59 1.37
N SER A 4 -23.21 -25.91 2.49
CA SER A 4 -22.28 -24.97 3.16
C SER A 4 -20.98 -24.81 2.38
N TYR A 5 -20.49 -25.87 1.71
CA TYR A 5 -19.24 -25.82 0.95
C TYR A 5 -19.41 -25.05 -0.37
N GLU A 6 -20.55 -25.21 -1.06
CA GLU A 6 -20.85 -24.47 -2.29
C GLU A 6 -21.11 -22.98 -2.03
N ALA A 7 -21.82 -22.63 -0.95
CA ALA A 7 -22.00 -21.23 -0.53
C ALA A 7 -20.65 -20.54 -0.25
N ILE A 8 -19.72 -21.23 0.44
CA ILE A 8 -18.37 -20.71 0.73
C ILE A 8 -17.57 -20.44 -0.55
N LYS A 9 -17.71 -21.27 -1.60
CA LYS A 9 -17.01 -21.07 -2.88
C LYS A 9 -17.55 -19.89 -3.67
N ASN A 10 -18.87 -19.67 -3.66
CA ASN A 10 -19.49 -18.52 -4.30
C ASN A 10 -19.09 -17.22 -3.60
N ASP A 11 -19.12 -17.20 -2.26
CA ASP A 11 -18.65 -16.06 -1.46
C ASP A 11 -17.18 -15.73 -1.76
N LEU A 12 -16.31 -16.75 -1.85
CA LEU A 12 -14.88 -16.59 -2.14
C LEU A 12 -14.66 -15.90 -3.49
N ALA A 13 -15.36 -16.35 -4.54
CA ALA A 13 -15.17 -15.79 -5.88
C ALA A 13 -15.70 -14.34 -5.97
N VAL A 14 -16.83 -14.03 -5.31
CA VAL A 14 -17.35 -12.65 -5.26
C VAL A 14 -16.41 -11.76 -4.46
N CYS A 15 -15.92 -12.23 -3.31
CA CYS A 15 -15.01 -11.45 -2.46
C CYS A 15 -13.67 -11.21 -3.14
N ASN A 16 -13.06 -12.21 -3.78
CA ASN A 16 -11.82 -12.03 -4.52
C ASN A 16 -11.98 -11.00 -5.65
N LYS A 17 -13.06 -11.10 -6.44
CA LYS A 17 -13.31 -10.13 -7.51
C LYS A 17 -13.56 -8.72 -6.95
N THR A 18 -14.28 -8.63 -5.85
CA THR A 18 -14.52 -7.36 -5.16
C THR A 18 -13.23 -6.76 -4.59
N ALA A 19 -12.32 -7.58 -4.05
CA ALA A 19 -11.03 -7.09 -3.57
C ALA A 19 -10.20 -6.46 -4.71
N ILE A 20 -10.14 -7.13 -5.85
CA ILE A 20 -9.47 -6.63 -7.07
C ILE A 20 -10.11 -5.32 -7.56
N ASP A 21 -11.44 -5.28 -7.64
CA ASP A 21 -12.14 -4.10 -8.16
C ASP A 21 -12.07 -2.92 -7.19
N LEU A 22 -12.08 -3.16 -5.88
CA LEU A 22 -11.85 -2.13 -4.86
C LEU A 22 -10.44 -1.56 -4.96
N ALA A 23 -9.42 -2.41 -5.00
CA ALA A 23 -8.04 -1.96 -5.17
C ALA A 23 -7.87 -1.14 -6.46
N GLY A 24 -8.44 -1.62 -7.58
CA GLY A 24 -8.42 -0.90 -8.85
C GLY A 24 -9.17 0.43 -8.81
N GLU A 25 -10.30 0.48 -8.11
CA GLU A 25 -11.06 1.71 -7.93
C GLU A 25 -10.29 2.74 -7.10
N MET A 26 -9.72 2.33 -5.97
CA MET A 26 -8.90 3.21 -5.14
C MET A 26 -7.65 3.68 -5.88
N ARG A 27 -7.00 2.83 -6.68
CA ARG A 27 -5.88 3.25 -7.56
C ARG A 27 -6.29 4.38 -8.52
N CYS A 28 -7.53 4.38 -8.99
CA CYS A 28 -8.02 5.37 -9.95
C CYS A 28 -8.51 6.66 -9.30
N THR A 29 -9.12 6.59 -8.11
CA THR A 29 -9.84 7.73 -7.54
C THR A 29 -9.27 8.25 -6.23
N PHE A 30 -8.54 7.43 -5.47
CA PHE A 30 -8.01 7.83 -4.18
C PHE A 30 -6.71 8.63 -4.38
N PRO A 31 -6.65 9.91 -4.00
CA PRO A 31 -5.53 10.78 -4.35
C PRO A 31 -4.16 10.25 -3.94
N ALA A 32 -4.04 9.59 -2.77
CA ALA A 32 -2.77 9.04 -2.31
C ALA A 32 -2.26 7.87 -3.17
N PHE A 33 -3.16 7.10 -3.78
CA PHE A 33 -2.83 5.89 -4.54
C PHE A 33 -2.83 6.13 -6.06
N ASN A 34 -3.39 7.27 -6.48
CA ASN A 34 -3.40 7.74 -7.85
C ASN A 34 -2.15 8.59 -8.14
N GLY A 35 -1.11 7.93 -8.65
CA GLY A 35 0.12 8.60 -9.05
C GLY A 35 1.35 7.72 -8.90
N ASN A 36 2.50 8.39 -8.77
CA ASN A 36 3.78 7.73 -8.56
C ASN A 36 4.09 7.57 -7.06
N ARG A 37 5.23 6.94 -6.76
CA ARG A 37 5.70 6.72 -5.39
C ARG A 37 5.83 8.01 -4.57
N LEU A 38 6.34 9.08 -5.18
CA LEU A 38 6.49 10.37 -4.49
C LEU A 38 5.14 10.89 -4.02
N ASN A 39 4.09 10.73 -4.83
CA ASN A 39 2.73 11.10 -4.45
C ASN A 39 2.24 10.31 -3.22
N LEU A 40 2.51 9.00 -3.18
CA LEU A 40 2.17 8.18 -2.00
C LEU A 40 2.90 8.67 -0.74
N GLU A 41 4.22 8.88 -0.83
CA GLU A 41 5.01 9.40 0.30
C GLU A 41 4.50 10.78 0.74
N LYS A 42 4.11 11.64 -0.21
CA LYS A 42 3.53 12.95 0.05
C LYS A 42 2.31 12.87 0.97
N HIS A 43 1.37 12.00 0.63
CA HIS A 43 0.11 11.85 1.36
C HIS A 43 0.33 11.19 2.72
N LEU A 44 1.25 10.22 2.80
CA LEU A 44 1.68 9.65 4.09
C LEU A 44 2.25 10.75 5.00
N LEU A 45 3.24 11.51 4.52
CA LEU A 45 3.87 12.58 5.29
C LEU A 45 2.87 13.67 5.70
N LYS A 46 1.92 14.02 4.83
CA LYS A 46 0.81 14.92 5.19
C LYS A 46 0.01 14.36 6.36
N SER A 47 -0.39 13.08 6.29
CA SER A 47 -1.14 12.41 7.37
C SER A 47 -0.36 12.38 8.68
N LEU A 48 0.94 12.07 8.65
CA LEU A 48 1.79 12.07 9.83
C LEU A 48 1.87 13.47 10.46
N ALA A 49 1.99 14.52 9.63
CA ALA A 49 2.04 15.90 10.09
C ALA A 49 0.70 16.42 10.60
N GLU A 50 -0.43 15.91 10.11
CA GLU A 50 -1.77 16.26 10.59
C GLU A 50 -2.07 15.61 11.94
N ASN A 51 -1.61 14.37 12.14
CA ASN A 51 -1.77 13.62 13.38
C ASN A 51 -0.76 14.03 14.46
N GLU A 52 0.37 14.62 14.05
CA GLU A 52 1.48 15.04 14.93
C GLU A 52 1.96 13.90 15.86
N ASP A 53 1.95 12.66 15.33
CA ASP A 53 2.34 11.44 16.05
C ASP A 53 3.85 11.14 15.84
N PHE A 54 4.65 11.43 16.85
CA PHE A 54 6.09 11.23 16.84
C PHE A 54 6.50 9.77 16.62
N ASP A 55 5.80 8.81 17.24
CA ASP A 55 6.13 7.39 17.13
C ASP A 55 5.89 6.89 15.69
N ALA A 56 4.82 7.34 15.06
CA ALA A 56 4.54 7.06 13.66
C ALA A 56 5.61 7.65 12.72
N PHE A 57 6.13 8.85 13.04
CA PHE A 57 7.28 9.43 12.34
C PHE A 57 8.56 8.60 12.51
N ILE A 58 8.90 8.19 13.73
CA ILE A 58 10.08 7.37 14.00
C ILE A 58 9.95 6.02 13.29
N ASN A 59 8.77 5.40 13.31
CA ASN A 59 8.53 4.16 12.57
C ASN A 59 8.69 4.35 11.06
N TYR A 60 8.25 5.49 10.50
CA TYR A 60 8.51 5.83 9.10
C TYR A 60 10.01 5.96 8.80
N ILE A 61 10.76 6.64 9.66
CA ILE A 61 12.19 6.89 9.46
C ILE A 61 12.99 5.59 9.53
N GLN A 62 12.63 4.68 10.44
CA GLN A 62 13.35 3.43 10.67
C GLN A 62 12.90 2.30 9.75
N ASN A 63 11.59 2.20 9.51
CA ASN A 63 10.94 1.13 8.77
C ASN A 63 9.94 1.70 7.75
N PRO A 64 10.40 2.47 6.74
CA PRO A 64 9.53 3.23 5.84
C PRO A 64 8.51 2.35 5.11
N ARG A 65 8.92 1.15 4.71
CA ARG A 65 8.04 0.18 4.06
C ARG A 65 6.86 -0.20 4.97
N LYS A 66 7.15 -0.56 6.21
CA LYS A 66 6.13 -1.00 7.18
C LYS A 66 5.14 0.13 7.49
N GLN A 67 5.62 1.36 7.60
CA GLN A 67 4.73 2.50 7.83
C GLN A 67 3.86 2.81 6.60
N VAL A 68 4.39 2.67 5.38
CA VAL A 68 3.59 2.83 4.16
C VAL A 68 2.55 1.71 4.02
N GLU A 69 2.90 0.47 4.36
CA GLU A 69 1.96 -0.66 4.41
C GLU A 69 0.81 -0.37 5.41
N ALA A 70 1.13 0.06 6.63
CA ALA A 70 0.13 0.43 7.63
C ALA A 70 -0.78 1.58 7.17
N PHE A 71 -0.23 2.59 6.49
CA PHE A 71 -1.01 3.68 5.91
C PHE A 71 -1.96 3.19 4.81
N ILE A 72 -1.53 2.26 3.96
CA ILE A 72 -2.40 1.66 2.94
C ILE A 72 -3.54 0.90 3.61
N GLU A 73 -3.23 0.07 4.61
CA GLU A 73 -4.24 -0.69 5.37
C GLU A 73 -5.27 0.23 6.03
N GLU A 74 -4.83 1.30 6.69
CA GLU A 74 -5.69 2.31 7.30
C GLU A 74 -6.65 2.92 6.26
N LYS A 75 -6.13 3.40 5.13
CA LYS A 75 -6.95 4.06 4.09
C LYS A 75 -7.90 3.11 3.39
N VAL A 76 -7.54 1.84 3.23
CA VAL A 76 -8.46 0.80 2.74
C VAL A 76 -9.59 0.56 3.74
N ASN A 77 -9.26 0.43 5.04
CA ASN A 77 -10.26 0.24 6.07
C ASN A 77 -11.23 1.42 6.16
N GLU A 78 -10.73 2.66 6.16
CA GLU A 78 -11.55 3.88 6.12
C GLU A 78 -12.50 3.88 4.91
N HIS A 79 -12.00 3.47 3.74
CA HIS A 79 -12.80 3.38 2.53
C HIS A 79 -13.93 2.33 2.64
N MET A 80 -13.72 1.27 3.43
CA MET A 80 -14.70 0.20 3.65
C MET A 80 -15.69 0.48 4.79
N SER A 81 -15.33 1.28 5.80
CA SER A 81 -16.15 1.49 7.01
C SER A 81 -16.72 2.90 7.20
N GLY A 82 -16.34 3.88 6.37
CA GLY A 82 -16.76 5.29 6.49
C GLY A 82 -17.67 5.81 5.37
N GLU A 83 -17.48 7.07 4.96
CA GLU A 83 -18.28 7.76 3.94
C GLU A 83 -18.32 7.02 2.59
N HIS A 84 -17.24 6.31 2.26
CA HIS A 84 -17.10 5.55 1.02
C HIS A 84 -17.68 4.13 1.08
N LYS A 85 -18.18 3.68 2.24
CA LYS A 85 -18.78 2.35 2.42
C LYS A 85 -19.88 2.06 1.40
N SER A 86 -20.68 3.07 1.05
CA SER A 86 -21.74 2.94 0.04
C SER A 86 -21.20 2.58 -1.34
N LYS A 87 -20.04 3.12 -1.73
CA LYS A 87 -19.35 2.84 -2.99
C LYS A 87 -18.75 1.43 -2.98
N ALA A 88 -18.11 1.06 -1.88
CA ALA A 88 -17.57 -0.29 -1.71
C ALA A 88 -18.67 -1.37 -1.77
N LEU A 89 -19.80 -1.13 -1.10
CA LEU A 89 -20.99 -2.00 -1.19
C LEU A 89 -21.56 -2.07 -2.60
N LYS A 90 -21.54 -0.97 -3.37
CA LYS A 90 -21.99 -0.96 -4.76
C LYS A 90 -21.11 -1.86 -5.64
N ILE A 91 -19.80 -1.87 -5.42
CA ILE A 91 -18.86 -2.76 -6.13
C ILE A 91 -19.15 -4.22 -5.76
N LEU A 92 -19.29 -4.53 -4.47
CA LEU A 92 -19.64 -5.87 -4.00
C LEU A 92 -20.93 -6.39 -4.65
N ARG A 93 -22.01 -5.60 -4.59
CA ARG A 93 -23.32 -5.96 -5.17
C ARG A 93 -23.25 -6.12 -6.69
N LYS A 94 -22.50 -5.25 -7.38
CA LYS A 94 -22.26 -5.38 -8.82
C LYS A 94 -21.58 -6.71 -9.14
N ASN A 95 -20.59 -7.11 -8.35
CA ASN A 95 -19.85 -8.36 -8.56
C ASN A 95 -20.69 -9.59 -8.24
N ALA A 96 -21.51 -9.55 -7.19
CA ALA A 96 -22.53 -10.57 -6.93
C ALA A 96 -23.50 -10.72 -8.12
N GLY A 97 -24.01 -9.60 -8.65
CA GLY A 97 -24.90 -9.59 -9.82
C GLY A 97 -24.24 -10.17 -11.07
N ASN A 98 -23.02 -9.73 -11.40
CA ASN A 98 -22.25 -10.23 -12.54
C ASN A 98 -21.97 -11.74 -12.44
N MET A 99 -21.73 -12.24 -11.23
CA MET A 99 -21.51 -13.66 -10.99
C MET A 99 -22.78 -14.47 -11.23
N HIS A 100 -23.92 -13.98 -10.72
CA HIS A 100 -25.22 -14.59 -10.99
C HIS A 100 -25.51 -14.64 -12.50
N GLU A 101 -25.33 -13.52 -13.22
CA GLU A 101 -25.54 -13.47 -14.68
C GLU A 101 -24.63 -14.46 -15.42
N PHE A 102 -23.36 -14.56 -15.01
CA PHE A 102 -22.42 -15.53 -15.58
C PHE A 102 -22.87 -16.98 -15.35
N ALA A 103 -23.27 -17.33 -14.13
CA ALA A 103 -23.73 -18.67 -13.80
C ALA A 103 -25.03 -19.03 -14.54
N TYR A 104 -25.94 -18.07 -14.67
CA TYR A 104 -27.18 -18.22 -15.42
C TYR A 104 -26.92 -18.45 -16.91
N GLN A 105 -26.00 -17.67 -17.50
CA GLN A 105 -25.61 -17.84 -18.90
C GLN A 105 -24.94 -19.19 -19.14
N ALA A 106 -24.03 -19.61 -18.26
CA ALA A 106 -23.39 -20.93 -18.33
C ALA A 106 -24.41 -22.07 -18.27
N LEU A 107 -25.44 -21.95 -17.42
CA LEU A 107 -26.54 -22.91 -17.33
C LEU A 107 -27.34 -22.97 -18.64
N PHE A 108 -27.69 -21.82 -19.19
CA PHE A 108 -28.42 -21.70 -20.45
C PHE A 108 -27.65 -22.31 -21.62
N ASP A 109 -26.36 -21.97 -21.75
CA ASP A 109 -25.51 -22.44 -22.85
C ASP A 109 -25.26 -23.95 -22.78
N ALA A 110 -24.95 -24.50 -21.60
CA ALA A 110 -24.79 -25.95 -21.42
C ALA A 110 -26.08 -26.71 -21.75
N THR A 111 -27.23 -26.18 -21.34
CA THR A 111 -28.53 -26.84 -21.63
C THR A 111 -28.86 -26.84 -23.12
N ASN A 112 -28.57 -25.75 -23.83
CA ASN A 112 -28.85 -25.67 -25.27
C ASN A 112 -27.89 -26.51 -26.11
N ASN A 113 -26.61 -26.56 -25.75
CA ASN A 113 -25.60 -27.36 -26.44
C ASN A 113 -25.91 -28.85 -26.37
N VAL A 114 -26.23 -29.36 -25.17
CA VAL A 114 -26.58 -30.78 -24.97
C VAL A 114 -27.87 -31.14 -25.72
N LYS A 115 -28.90 -30.28 -25.68
CA LYS A 115 -30.13 -30.48 -26.46
C LYS A 115 -29.86 -30.56 -27.96
N THR A 116 -28.99 -29.69 -28.46
CA THR A 116 -28.61 -29.66 -29.88
C THR A 116 -27.85 -30.92 -30.30
N GLN A 117 -26.99 -31.42 -29.42
CA GLN A 117 -26.16 -32.60 -29.65
C GLN A 117 -26.86 -33.92 -29.30
N ARG A 118 -28.09 -33.87 -28.77
CA ARG A 118 -28.81 -35.02 -28.18
C ARG A 118 -27.95 -35.75 -27.14
N GLY A 119 -27.19 -34.98 -26.36
CA GLY A 119 -26.30 -35.47 -25.32
C GLY A 119 -27.07 -35.94 -24.08
N ASP A 120 -26.34 -36.59 -23.18
CA ASP A 120 -26.83 -37.07 -21.89
C ASP A 120 -26.50 -36.12 -20.74
N ILE A 121 -26.89 -36.49 -19.52
CA ILE A 121 -26.67 -35.66 -18.32
C ILE A 121 -25.19 -35.55 -17.94
N ASP A 122 -24.39 -36.55 -18.26
CA ASP A 122 -22.94 -36.55 -18.04
C ASP A 122 -22.26 -35.53 -18.96
N MET A 123 -22.72 -35.44 -20.20
CA MET A 123 -22.30 -34.40 -21.13
C MET A 123 -22.69 -33.02 -20.62
N TRP A 124 -23.94 -32.84 -20.17
CA TRP A 124 -24.42 -31.56 -19.66
C TRP A 124 -23.59 -31.05 -18.48
N ALA A 125 -23.29 -31.90 -17.51
CA ALA A 125 -22.54 -31.47 -16.34
C ALA A 125 -21.08 -31.19 -16.66
N LYS A 126 -20.48 -31.91 -17.63
CA LYS A 126 -19.13 -31.59 -18.13
C LYS A 126 -19.12 -30.22 -18.79
N GLU A 127 -20.08 -29.92 -19.66
CA GLU A 127 -20.18 -28.62 -20.31
C GLU A 127 -20.43 -27.49 -19.29
N PHE A 128 -21.41 -27.65 -18.41
CA PHE A 128 -21.72 -26.67 -17.37
C PHE A 128 -20.51 -26.43 -16.44
N SER A 129 -19.86 -27.50 -15.97
CA SER A 129 -18.64 -27.38 -15.16
C SER A 129 -17.52 -26.67 -15.92
N SER A 130 -17.38 -26.93 -17.22
CA SER A 130 -16.36 -26.30 -18.05
C SER A 130 -16.58 -24.79 -18.20
N PHE A 131 -17.83 -24.35 -18.36
CA PHE A 131 -18.17 -22.93 -18.41
C PHE A 131 -17.94 -22.23 -17.07
N LEU A 132 -18.21 -22.92 -15.96
CA LEU A 132 -18.00 -22.33 -14.63
C LEU A 132 -16.53 -22.26 -14.22
N LYS A 133 -15.68 -23.16 -14.74
CA LYS A 133 -14.28 -23.31 -14.34
C LYS A 133 -13.45 -22.02 -14.47
N ASP A 134 -13.80 -21.15 -15.41
CA ASP A 134 -13.09 -19.90 -15.66
C ASP A 134 -13.27 -18.87 -14.54
N LYS A 135 -14.33 -18.98 -13.72
CA LYS A 135 -14.63 -18.00 -12.66
C LYS A 135 -14.96 -18.60 -11.30
N LEU A 136 -15.42 -19.84 -11.25
CA LEU A 136 -15.75 -20.58 -10.04
C LEU A 136 -14.88 -21.82 -10.00
N THR A 137 -14.12 -21.99 -8.91
CA THR A 137 -13.37 -23.23 -8.65
C THR A 137 -14.33 -24.33 -8.18
N LEU A 138 -15.24 -24.73 -9.05
CA LEU A 138 -15.98 -25.96 -8.87
C LEU A 138 -15.02 -27.12 -9.10
N GLU A 139 -14.85 -27.95 -8.08
CA GLU A 139 -14.41 -29.32 -8.33
C GLU A 139 -15.49 -29.94 -9.20
N SER A 140 -15.09 -30.68 -10.24
CA SER A 140 -15.97 -31.30 -11.23
C SER A 140 -17.27 -31.76 -10.57
N LEU A 141 -18.42 -31.21 -10.99
CA LEU A 141 -19.72 -31.68 -10.52
C LEU A 141 -19.79 -33.18 -10.77
N SER A 142 -19.74 -33.99 -9.72
CA SER A 142 -19.88 -35.43 -9.87
C SER A 142 -21.36 -35.73 -10.12
N CYS A 143 -21.72 -36.13 -11.34
CA CYS A 143 -23.10 -36.50 -11.70
C CYS A 143 -23.64 -37.75 -11.01
N GLN A 144 -22.90 -38.35 -10.09
CA GLN A 144 -23.32 -39.54 -9.36
C GLN A 144 -24.68 -39.35 -8.67
N ASN A 145 -25.07 -38.10 -8.35
CA ASN A 145 -26.38 -37.77 -7.76
C ASN A 145 -27.51 -37.48 -8.77
N PHE A 146 -27.22 -37.46 -10.08
CA PHE A 146 -28.16 -37.04 -11.13
C PHE A 146 -28.47 -38.13 -12.17
N MET A 147 -27.91 -39.34 -12.02
CA MET A 147 -28.06 -40.42 -13.02
C MET A 147 -29.51 -40.83 -13.33
N ASP A 148 -30.46 -40.57 -12.41
CA ASP A 148 -31.88 -40.90 -12.59
C ASP A 148 -32.71 -39.77 -13.23
N ILE A 149 -32.12 -38.60 -13.54
CA ILE A 149 -32.84 -37.44 -14.08
C ILE A 149 -32.78 -37.43 -15.61
N ASN A 150 -33.87 -37.90 -16.24
CA ASN A 150 -34.04 -37.87 -17.70
C ASN A 150 -34.63 -36.56 -18.24
N ASN A 151 -34.91 -35.57 -17.37
CA ASN A 151 -35.56 -34.32 -17.77
C ASN A 151 -34.64 -33.11 -17.57
N PHE A 152 -33.98 -32.69 -18.65
CA PHE A 152 -33.12 -31.50 -18.68
C PHE A 152 -33.86 -30.20 -18.31
N GLU A 153 -35.16 -30.09 -18.61
CA GLU A 153 -35.92 -28.88 -18.27
C GLU A 153 -36.14 -28.78 -16.77
N PHE A 154 -36.46 -29.91 -16.12
CA PHE A 154 -36.60 -29.97 -14.67
C PHE A 154 -35.27 -29.63 -13.96
N LEU A 155 -34.16 -30.21 -14.43
CA LEU A 155 -32.84 -29.93 -13.88
C LEU A 155 -32.49 -28.43 -13.99
N LYS A 156 -32.74 -27.84 -15.16
CA LYS A 156 -32.52 -26.42 -15.41
C LYS A 156 -33.37 -25.55 -14.47
N GLU A 157 -34.67 -25.82 -14.36
CA GLU A 157 -35.57 -25.07 -13.47
C GLU A 157 -35.13 -25.12 -11.99
N GLU A 158 -34.68 -26.28 -11.50
CA GLU A 158 -34.20 -26.42 -10.12
C GLU A 158 -32.89 -25.67 -9.88
N ILE A 159 -31.97 -25.68 -10.84
CA ILE A 159 -30.72 -24.90 -10.74
C ILE A 159 -31.01 -23.40 -10.84
N GLU A 160 -31.93 -22.97 -11.70
CA GLU A 160 -32.36 -21.55 -11.78
C GLU A 160 -32.89 -21.06 -10.43
N LYS A 161 -33.73 -21.85 -9.74
CA LYS A 161 -34.18 -21.52 -8.37
C LYS A 161 -33.02 -21.43 -7.39
N GLY A 162 -32.06 -22.36 -7.48
CA GLY A 162 -30.83 -22.32 -6.68
C GLY A 162 -30.02 -21.06 -6.91
N LEU A 163 -29.84 -20.64 -8.16
CA LEU A 163 -29.12 -19.42 -8.52
C LEU A 163 -29.81 -18.16 -8.00
N ILE A 164 -31.15 -18.10 -8.02
CA ILE A 164 -31.92 -17.00 -7.43
C ILE A 164 -31.64 -16.91 -5.91
N SER A 165 -31.70 -18.04 -5.20
CA SER A 165 -31.39 -18.09 -3.76
C SER A 165 -29.96 -17.63 -3.46
N ILE A 166 -28.98 -18.09 -4.25
CA ILE A 166 -27.57 -17.67 -4.09
C ILE A 166 -27.43 -16.18 -4.33
N LYS A 167 -28.10 -15.60 -5.34
CA LYS A 167 -28.07 -14.16 -5.59
C LYS A 167 -28.60 -13.36 -4.40
N GLU A 168 -29.67 -13.82 -3.77
CA GLU A 168 -30.22 -13.18 -2.57
C GLU A 168 -29.22 -13.21 -1.42
N GLU A 169 -28.58 -14.36 -1.16
CA GLU A 169 -27.53 -14.52 -0.16
C GLU A 169 -26.33 -13.60 -0.44
N LEU A 170 -25.81 -13.61 -1.68
CA LEU A 170 -24.68 -12.78 -2.09
C LEU A 170 -24.99 -11.27 -1.99
N ASN A 171 -26.23 -10.86 -2.21
CA ASN A 171 -26.64 -9.46 -2.05
C ASN A 171 -26.67 -9.00 -0.58
N GLN A 172 -26.78 -9.94 0.36
CA GLN A 172 -26.72 -9.69 1.80
C GLN A 172 -25.29 -9.79 2.36
N LEU A 173 -24.30 -10.12 1.53
CA LEU A 173 -22.90 -10.14 1.96
C LEU A 173 -22.46 -8.80 2.54
N SER A 174 -21.81 -8.85 3.69
CA SER A 174 -21.16 -7.70 4.31
C SER A 174 -19.75 -7.53 3.77
N LEU A 175 -19.24 -6.29 3.81
CA LEU A 175 -17.83 -6.02 3.52
C LEU A 175 -16.89 -6.68 4.54
N ASP A 176 -17.35 -6.92 5.78
CA ASP A 176 -16.55 -7.60 6.79
C ASP A 176 -16.27 -9.06 6.42
N LYS A 177 -17.16 -9.70 5.63
CA LYS A 177 -16.92 -11.04 5.10
C LYS A 177 -15.64 -11.11 4.27
N MET A 178 -15.24 -9.99 3.64
CA MET A 178 -14.00 -9.92 2.85
C MET A 178 -12.75 -10.15 3.70
N LYS A 179 -12.80 -9.86 5.01
CA LYS A 179 -11.69 -10.10 5.96
C LYS A 179 -11.46 -11.58 6.23
N GLU A 180 -12.43 -12.44 5.96
CA GLU A 180 -12.32 -13.90 6.14
C GLU A 180 -11.56 -14.56 4.98
N PHE A 181 -11.34 -13.84 3.88
CA PHE A 181 -10.69 -14.37 2.68
C PHE A 181 -9.23 -13.94 2.58
N ARG A 182 -8.43 -14.79 1.93
CA ARG A 182 -6.98 -14.61 1.79
C ARG A 182 -6.59 -13.41 0.93
N LEU A 183 -7.45 -12.97 0.02
CA LEU A 183 -7.14 -11.88 -0.90
C LEU A 183 -7.85 -10.62 -0.42
N ARG A 184 -7.08 -9.65 0.08
CA ARG A 184 -7.64 -8.37 0.55
C ARG A 184 -7.24 -7.18 -0.34
N PRO A 185 -8.06 -6.10 -0.39
CA PRO A 185 -7.73 -4.92 -1.20
C PRO A 185 -6.41 -4.25 -0.79
N ASP A 186 -6.12 -4.20 0.52
CA ASP A 186 -4.88 -3.68 1.10
C ASP A 186 -3.66 -4.47 0.62
N GLU A 187 -3.71 -5.81 0.64
CA GLU A 187 -2.60 -6.65 0.15
C GLU A 187 -2.32 -6.41 -1.34
N ILE A 188 -3.38 -6.31 -2.16
CA ILE A 188 -3.24 -6.01 -3.59
C ILE A 188 -2.60 -4.62 -3.77
N LEU A 189 -3.03 -3.61 -3.02
CA LEU A 189 -2.48 -2.27 -3.11
C LEU A 189 -1.04 -2.22 -2.62
N ILE A 190 -0.70 -2.92 -1.53
CA ILE A 190 0.66 -3.06 -1.01
C ILE A 190 1.56 -3.70 -2.08
N ASP A 191 1.15 -4.81 -2.67
CA ASP A 191 1.93 -5.46 -3.72
C ASP A 191 2.15 -4.53 -4.92
N GLN A 192 1.15 -3.74 -5.30
CA GLN A 192 1.27 -2.85 -6.44
C GLN A 192 2.03 -1.55 -6.14
N LEU A 193 1.97 -1.01 -4.91
CA LEU A 193 2.54 0.29 -4.54
C LEU A 193 3.90 0.16 -3.85
N CYS A 194 4.13 -0.94 -3.14
CA CYS A 194 5.32 -1.18 -2.33
C CYS A 194 6.33 -2.13 -2.97
N ASN A 195 6.05 -2.70 -4.14
CA ASN A 195 7.03 -3.47 -4.90
C ASN A 195 8.03 -2.54 -5.63
N CYS A 196 8.87 -1.87 -4.84
CA CYS A 196 9.85 -0.88 -5.27
C CYS A 196 11.06 -0.89 -4.31
N CYS A 197 12.05 -0.02 -4.54
CA CYS A 197 13.26 0.04 -3.72
C CYS A 197 13.00 0.58 -2.32
N TRP A 198 13.51 -0.01 -1.24
CA TRP A 198 13.31 0.53 0.12
C TRP A 198 14.61 0.93 0.82
N GLU A 199 15.70 1.00 0.07
CA GLU A 199 16.98 1.51 0.58
C GLU A 199 16.83 2.97 1.03
N THR A 200 17.55 3.31 2.10
CA THR A 200 17.50 4.64 2.71
C THR A 200 18.85 5.33 2.68
N CYS A 201 18.82 6.66 2.52
CA CYS A 201 20.02 7.47 2.48
C CYS A 201 20.80 7.26 3.79
N PRO A 202 22.10 6.90 3.72
CA PRO A 202 22.86 6.58 4.92
C PRO A 202 23.03 7.76 5.87
N PHE A 203 22.88 9.00 5.38
CA PHE A 203 22.97 10.20 6.20
C PHE A 203 21.64 10.63 6.83
N CYS A 204 20.54 10.65 6.05
CA CYS A 204 19.30 11.31 6.47
C CYS A 204 18.05 10.41 6.43
N ALA A 205 18.23 9.11 6.14
CA ALA A 205 17.16 8.11 6.07
C ALA A 205 16.05 8.39 5.03
N ALA A 206 16.25 9.35 4.11
CA ALA A 206 15.35 9.55 2.97
C ALA A 206 15.29 8.28 2.11
N VAL A 207 14.09 7.91 1.67
CA VAL A 207 13.86 6.63 0.97
C VAL A 207 14.13 6.79 -0.52
N CYS A 208 14.77 5.80 -1.13
CA CYS A 208 15.00 5.81 -2.57
C CYS A 208 13.67 5.84 -3.34
N THR A 209 13.57 6.68 -4.38
CA THR A 209 12.34 6.83 -5.17
C THR A 209 12.28 5.93 -6.40
N ASN A 210 13.29 5.08 -6.61
CA ASN A 210 13.30 4.14 -7.73
C ASN A 210 12.15 3.14 -7.58
N THR A 211 11.43 2.93 -8.69
CA THR A 211 10.26 2.03 -8.75
C THR A 211 10.66 0.57 -8.97
N VAL A 212 11.93 0.30 -9.30
CA VAL A 212 12.45 -1.07 -9.43
C VAL A 212 12.99 -1.54 -8.08
N LYS A 213 12.50 -2.68 -7.61
CA LYS A 213 12.96 -3.33 -6.38
C LYS A 213 14.41 -3.81 -6.53
N ASP A 214 15.21 -3.64 -5.47
CA ASP A 214 16.60 -4.09 -5.38
C ASP A 214 17.45 -3.70 -6.61
N HIS A 215 17.20 -2.50 -7.15
CA HIS A 215 17.83 -2.06 -8.39
C HIS A 215 19.34 -1.94 -8.24
N SER A 216 20.03 -2.36 -9.30
CA SER A 216 21.48 -2.35 -9.46
C SER A 216 21.75 -2.48 -10.97
N PRO A 217 22.75 -1.78 -11.54
CA PRO A 217 23.84 -1.06 -10.87
C PRO A 217 23.59 0.44 -10.60
N GLU A 218 22.41 0.96 -10.92
CA GLU A 218 22.12 2.40 -10.78
C GLU A 218 22.11 2.84 -9.31
N ASP A 219 22.69 4.01 -9.05
CA ASP A 219 22.74 4.60 -7.71
C ASP A 219 21.34 4.86 -7.16
N HIS A 220 21.17 4.63 -5.86
CA HIS A 220 20.00 5.08 -5.11
C HIS A 220 19.97 6.60 -5.07
N SER A 221 18.78 7.17 -5.29
CA SER A 221 18.55 8.60 -5.23
C SER A 221 17.14 8.92 -4.78
N VAL A 222 16.97 10.16 -4.33
CA VAL A 222 15.71 10.76 -3.94
C VAL A 222 15.81 12.26 -4.27
N PRO A 223 14.75 12.90 -4.76
CA PRO A 223 14.78 14.34 -5.06
C PRO A 223 14.89 15.20 -3.80
N PHE A 224 14.48 14.66 -2.65
CA PHE A 224 14.29 15.41 -1.42
C PHE A 224 14.96 14.71 -0.24
N HIS A 225 16.08 15.27 0.18
CA HIS A 225 16.82 14.81 1.35
C HIS A 225 16.41 15.56 2.63
N ARG A 226 16.76 15.01 3.78
CA ARG A 226 16.32 15.49 5.10
C ARG A 226 17.51 16.03 5.92
N SER A 227 17.19 16.71 7.02
CA SER A 227 18.17 17.05 8.06
C SER A 227 18.78 15.77 8.65
N LEU A 228 20.07 15.82 8.98
CA LEU A 228 20.78 14.75 9.68
C LEU A 228 20.20 14.47 11.08
N ALA A 229 19.57 15.47 11.71
CA ALA A 229 18.90 15.36 13.00
C ALA A 229 17.73 14.36 12.99
N VAL A 230 17.07 14.19 11.83
CA VAL A 230 15.98 13.22 11.66
C VAL A 230 16.43 11.78 11.96
N LYS A 231 17.72 11.48 11.67
CA LYS A 231 18.35 10.18 11.95
C LYS A 231 19.18 10.19 13.24
N GLY A 232 19.11 11.26 14.04
CA GLY A 232 19.87 11.38 15.28
C GLY A 232 21.39 11.44 15.06
N ALA A 233 21.85 12.02 13.96
CA ALA A 233 23.29 12.21 13.78
C ALA A 233 23.78 13.38 14.66
N GLN A 234 24.95 13.22 15.26
CA GLN A 234 25.59 14.20 16.15
C GLN A 234 26.86 14.78 15.55
N TYR A 235 27.28 15.93 16.06
CA TYR A 235 28.64 16.43 15.83
C TYR A 235 29.67 15.56 16.57
N HIS A 236 30.89 15.54 16.05
CA HIS A 236 31.93 14.65 16.57
C HIS A 236 32.33 15.02 18.00
N ASN A 237 32.35 14.01 18.90
CA ASN A 237 32.71 14.15 20.31
C ASN A 237 31.86 15.19 21.07
N SER A 238 30.63 15.43 20.62
CA SER A 238 29.66 16.24 21.35
C SER A 238 28.32 15.53 21.43
N GLU A 239 27.47 16.00 22.34
CA GLU A 239 26.07 15.61 22.45
C GLU A 239 25.18 16.46 21.53
N GLU A 240 25.76 17.29 20.67
CA GLU A 240 25.05 18.25 19.83
C GLU A 240 24.49 17.56 18.58
N MET A 241 23.18 17.66 18.35
CA MET A 241 22.54 17.09 17.17
C MET A 241 22.85 17.90 15.89
N CYS A 242 23.09 17.22 14.77
CA CYS A 242 23.43 17.86 13.51
C CYS A 242 22.18 18.25 12.71
N ILE A 243 21.81 19.53 12.76
CA ILE A 243 20.61 20.05 12.07
C ILE A 243 20.78 20.24 10.55
N GLU A 244 22.00 20.21 10.03
CA GLU A 244 22.27 20.42 8.61
C GLU A 244 21.69 19.30 7.73
N PHE A 245 21.36 19.63 6.49
CA PHE A 245 20.88 18.67 5.50
C PHE A 245 22.05 17.88 4.91
N CYS A 246 21.83 16.63 4.52
CA CYS A 246 22.91 15.82 3.97
C CYS A 246 23.44 16.39 2.65
N THR A 247 22.59 17.07 1.88
CA THR A 247 22.95 17.74 0.63
C THR A 247 23.89 18.93 0.87
N THR A 248 23.69 19.68 1.96
CA THR A 248 24.64 20.70 2.44
C THR A 248 25.95 20.06 2.90
N LYS A 249 25.87 18.97 3.68
CA LYS A 249 27.07 18.28 4.18
C LYS A 249 27.96 17.77 3.06
N VAL A 250 27.42 17.12 2.02
CA VAL A 250 28.21 16.63 0.86
C VAL A 250 28.88 17.72 0.04
N ALA A 251 28.47 18.98 0.20
CA ALA A 251 29.13 20.16 -0.39
C ALA A 251 30.11 20.87 0.57
N SER A 252 30.10 20.52 1.86
CA SER A 252 30.92 21.15 2.89
C SER A 252 32.34 20.57 2.96
N ASP A 253 33.24 21.27 3.65
CA ASP A 253 34.58 20.75 4.01
C ASP A 253 34.55 19.89 5.30
N GLY A 254 33.36 19.53 5.76
CA GLY A 254 33.17 18.66 6.91
C GLY A 254 33.59 17.20 6.64
N ASN A 255 33.67 16.43 7.72
CA ASN A 255 34.01 15.02 7.70
C ASN A 255 32.97 14.20 8.47
N PHE A 256 32.88 12.91 8.18
CA PHE A 256 32.04 11.96 8.90
C PHE A 256 32.75 10.63 9.13
N TYR A 257 32.19 9.83 10.03
CA TYR A 257 32.62 8.45 10.28
C TYR A 257 31.71 7.48 9.54
N ALA A 258 32.30 6.54 8.81
CA ALA A 258 31.57 5.49 8.09
C ALA A 258 31.21 4.32 9.02
N GLY A 259 30.50 4.62 10.12
CA GLY A 259 30.04 3.66 11.11
C GLY A 259 30.64 3.85 12.50
N LYS A 260 29.95 3.31 13.51
CA LYS A 260 30.19 3.55 14.94
C LYS A 260 31.59 3.15 15.44
N ASN A 261 32.24 2.19 14.80
CA ASN A 261 33.54 1.66 15.23
C ASN A 261 34.70 2.09 14.30
N THR A 262 34.47 3.07 13.42
CA THR A 262 35.51 3.56 12.52
C THR A 262 36.18 4.78 13.14
N THR A 263 37.52 4.80 13.14
CA THR A 263 38.31 5.97 13.54
C THR A 263 38.71 6.83 12.34
N LYS A 264 38.42 6.36 11.12
CA LYS A 264 38.74 7.05 9.89
C LYS A 264 37.67 8.10 9.57
N LEU A 265 38.06 9.35 9.63
CA LEU A 265 37.29 10.48 9.10
C LEU A 265 37.35 10.46 7.56
N ILE A 266 36.18 10.60 6.94
CA ILE A 266 36.03 10.69 5.49
C ILE A 266 35.42 12.05 5.17
N PRO A 267 36.00 12.84 4.25
CA PRO A 267 35.39 14.08 3.80
C PRO A 267 34.01 13.82 3.22
N PHE A 268 33.02 14.62 3.57
CA PHE A 268 31.67 14.47 3.03
C PHE A 268 31.65 14.59 1.50
N LYS A 269 32.48 15.46 0.90
CA LYS A 269 32.67 15.56 -0.56
C LYS A 269 33.16 14.26 -1.23
N GLN A 270 33.77 13.36 -0.45
CA GLN A 270 34.30 12.09 -0.89
C GLN A 270 33.54 10.91 -0.27
N TYR A 271 32.28 11.10 0.15
CA TYR A 271 31.51 10.09 0.88
C TYR A 271 31.48 8.72 0.20
N ARG A 272 31.49 8.69 -1.13
CA ARG A 272 31.50 7.42 -1.90
C ARG A 272 32.72 6.55 -1.64
N SER A 273 33.84 7.14 -1.24
CA SER A 273 35.05 6.39 -0.86
C SER A 273 34.89 5.57 0.43
N ALA A 274 33.81 5.78 1.19
CA ALA A 274 33.48 5.00 2.37
C ALA A 274 32.99 3.57 2.05
N GLY A 275 32.71 3.26 0.78
CA GLY A 275 32.12 1.97 0.38
C GLY A 275 30.61 1.90 0.67
N PRO A 276 29.95 0.75 0.41
CA PRO A 276 28.54 0.56 0.72
C PRO A 276 28.25 0.78 2.22
N PRO A 277 27.11 1.42 2.58
CA PRO A 277 26.04 1.86 1.67
C PRO A 277 26.32 3.20 0.96
N TYR A 278 27.30 3.99 1.39
CA TYR A 278 27.57 5.34 0.88
C TYR A 278 27.93 5.39 -0.61
N ALA A 279 28.70 4.42 -1.09
CA ALA A 279 29.13 4.36 -2.49
C ALA A 279 27.97 4.23 -3.49
N ASN A 280 26.84 3.66 -3.06
CA ASN A 280 25.70 3.33 -3.91
C ASN A 280 24.61 4.42 -3.90
N TRP A 281 24.89 5.58 -3.29
CA TRP A 281 23.95 6.69 -3.22
C TRP A 281 24.43 7.87 -4.06
N SER A 282 23.51 8.51 -4.77
CA SER A 282 23.71 9.78 -5.47
C SER A 282 23.04 10.90 -4.70
N ILE A 283 23.84 11.60 -3.90
CA ILE A 283 23.43 12.78 -3.13
C ILE A 283 24.02 14.00 -3.81
N THR A 284 23.17 14.82 -4.40
CA THR A 284 23.55 16.07 -5.03
C THR A 284 23.36 17.20 -4.04
N SER A 285 24.30 18.14 -3.99
CA SER A 285 24.07 19.39 -3.28
C SER A 285 22.86 20.09 -3.88
N ASP A 286 21.89 20.40 -3.05
CA ASP A 286 20.78 21.28 -3.36
C ASP A 286 20.74 22.37 -2.29
N GLU A 287 20.11 23.49 -2.60
CA GLU A 287 19.73 24.43 -1.55
C GLU A 287 18.46 23.94 -0.82
N SER A 288 18.33 22.64 -0.55
CA SER A 288 17.10 22.07 0.03
C SER A 288 16.77 22.81 1.32
N LYS A 289 15.64 23.54 1.24
CA LYS A 289 15.06 24.30 2.33
C LYS A 289 13.80 23.60 2.83
N LEU A 290 13.64 22.28 2.57
CA LEU A 290 12.40 21.54 2.79
C LEU A 290 11.82 21.87 4.15
N LYS A 291 10.76 22.68 4.10
CA LYS A 291 10.16 23.28 5.28
C LYS A 291 9.57 22.19 6.17
N TYR A 292 9.09 21.09 5.55
CA TYR A 292 8.53 19.94 6.25
C TYR A 292 9.50 19.31 7.26
N TRP A 293 10.73 19.00 6.87
CA TRP A 293 11.68 18.36 7.79
C TRP A 293 12.27 19.34 8.81
N LYS A 294 12.30 20.64 8.49
CA LYS A 294 12.61 21.69 9.47
C LYS A 294 11.49 21.86 10.50
N TRP A 295 10.23 21.79 10.05
CA TRP A 295 9.06 21.74 10.91
C TRP A 295 9.13 20.52 11.83
N PHE A 296 9.35 19.32 11.30
CA PHE A 296 9.45 18.09 12.10
C PHE A 296 10.48 18.21 13.23
N VAL A 297 11.71 18.65 12.90
CA VAL A 297 12.78 18.82 13.90
C VAL A 297 12.42 19.87 14.94
N TRP A 298 11.70 20.93 14.56
CA TRP A 298 11.26 21.97 15.49
C TRP A 298 10.10 21.53 16.38
N GLN A 299 9.08 20.86 15.82
CA GLN A 299 7.92 20.42 16.58
C GLN A 299 8.30 19.37 17.61
N PHE A 300 9.06 18.37 17.19
CA PHE A 300 9.41 17.21 18.02
C PHE A 300 10.79 17.38 18.67
N GLN A 301 11.17 18.61 19.01
CA GLN A 301 12.50 18.89 19.51
C GLN A 301 12.78 18.07 20.79
N GLU A 302 11.89 18.16 21.78
CA GLU A 302 12.07 17.48 23.07
C GLU A 302 12.07 15.96 22.90
N GLU A 303 11.15 15.44 22.10
CA GLU A 303 11.03 14.02 21.81
C GLU A 303 12.25 13.47 21.06
N LEU A 304 12.83 14.24 20.12
CA LEU A 304 14.06 13.87 19.42
C LEU A 304 15.27 13.86 20.36
N GLU A 305 15.36 14.84 21.26
CA GLU A 305 16.43 14.89 22.27
C GLU A 305 16.38 13.66 23.18
N ASP A 306 15.19 13.32 23.66
CA ASP A 306 14.97 12.17 24.54
C ASP A 306 15.19 10.84 23.80
N TYR A 307 14.67 10.72 22.58
CA TYR A 307 14.76 9.49 21.78
C TYR A 307 16.21 9.15 21.41
N TYR A 308 17.00 10.16 21.03
CA TYR A 308 18.39 9.97 20.63
C TYR A 308 19.41 10.15 21.76
N ALA A 309 18.98 10.64 22.93
CA ALA A 309 19.86 11.07 24.02
C ALA A 309 20.91 12.09 23.57
N LEU A 310 20.46 13.08 22.79
CA LEU A 310 21.27 14.19 22.24
C LEU A 310 20.57 15.53 22.51
N LYS A 311 21.25 16.65 22.26
CA LYS A 311 20.74 18.00 22.54
C LYS A 311 20.87 18.95 21.35
N PHE A 312 19.87 19.82 21.16
CA PHE A 312 19.92 20.91 20.18
C PHE A 312 20.60 22.15 20.79
N THR A 313 21.90 22.04 21.03
CA THR A 313 22.74 23.10 21.61
C THR A 313 23.97 23.36 20.74
N GLY A 314 24.63 24.50 20.96
CA GLY A 314 25.89 24.81 20.28
C GLY A 314 25.72 24.87 18.76
N HIS A 315 26.44 24.03 18.02
CA HIS A 315 26.31 23.96 16.57
C HIS A 315 24.98 23.36 16.10
N GLY A 316 24.31 22.61 16.98
CA GLY A 316 23.00 22.01 16.75
C GLY A 316 21.81 22.89 17.10
N GLU A 317 22.02 24.13 17.56
CA GLU A 317 20.93 25.00 18.01
C GLU A 317 19.94 25.31 16.87
N ILE A 318 18.65 25.07 17.11
CA ILE A 318 17.59 25.31 16.11
C ILE A 318 17.32 26.82 16.01
N PRO A 319 17.51 27.47 14.83
CA PRO A 319 17.36 28.92 14.72
C PRO A 319 15.93 29.42 15.01
N ILE A 320 15.82 30.48 15.82
CA ILE A 320 14.55 31.09 16.26
C ILE A 320 13.68 31.58 15.10
N LEU A 321 14.26 31.96 13.96
CA LEU A 321 13.56 32.39 12.73
C LEU A 321 12.68 31.31 12.08
N ILE A 322 12.75 30.07 12.57
CA ILE A 322 11.80 29.00 12.23
C ILE A 322 10.41 29.26 12.87
N LYS A 323 10.32 30.00 13.99
CA LYS A 323 9.06 30.23 14.73
C LYS A 323 8.01 31.03 13.97
N GLU A 324 8.39 32.06 13.21
CA GLU A 324 7.42 32.99 12.59
C GLU A 324 6.83 32.47 11.26
N ASN A 325 7.54 31.59 10.54
CA ASN A 325 7.03 30.96 9.31
C ASN A 325 6.28 29.63 9.56
N LEU A 326 6.50 28.96 10.70
CA LEU A 326 5.79 27.72 11.03
C LEU A 326 4.36 27.96 11.52
N VAL A 327 4.09 29.10 12.17
CA VAL A 327 2.70 29.51 12.46
C VAL A 327 1.94 29.82 11.16
N TYR A 328 2.62 30.29 10.11
CA TYR A 328 2.04 30.44 8.76
C TYR A 328 1.76 29.08 8.09
N LEU A 329 2.46 28.02 8.52
CA LEU A 329 2.24 26.64 8.06
C LEU A 329 1.02 25.96 8.68
N LEU A 330 0.58 26.43 9.85
CA LEU A 330 -0.76 26.10 10.37
C LEU A 330 -1.87 26.55 9.40
N PHE A 331 -1.65 27.61 8.61
CA PHE A 331 -2.59 28.07 7.57
C PHE A 331 -2.58 27.19 6.31
N LEU A 332 -1.53 26.39 6.09
CA LEU A 332 -1.32 25.53 4.91
C LEU A 332 -1.67 24.05 5.14
N LYS A 333 -2.32 23.69 6.26
CA LYS A 333 -3.12 22.43 6.38
C LYS A 333 -4.24 22.32 5.31
N LYS A 334 -4.30 23.24 4.33
CA LYS A 334 -5.25 23.29 3.20
C LYS A 334 -4.60 23.38 1.80
N SER A 335 -3.28 23.41 1.64
CA SER A 335 -2.66 23.38 0.30
C SER A 335 -1.97 22.03 0.06
N ASP A 336 -2.27 21.41 -1.07
CA ASP A 336 -1.76 20.08 -1.38
C ASP A 336 -0.27 20.06 -1.72
N ASN A 337 0.49 21.17 -1.70
CA ASN A 337 1.86 21.20 -2.23
C ASN A 337 2.99 21.27 -1.19
N TYR A 338 2.70 21.37 0.10
CA TYR A 338 3.70 21.72 1.10
C TYR A 338 4.80 20.68 1.40
N VAL A 339 4.54 19.38 1.19
CA VAL A 339 5.49 18.32 1.58
C VAL A 339 6.80 18.36 0.77
N PHE A 340 6.77 18.93 -0.44
CA PHE A 340 7.90 18.97 -1.37
C PHE A 340 8.24 20.38 -1.88
N GLU A 341 7.67 21.44 -1.27
CA GLU A 341 7.93 22.86 -1.60
C GLU A 341 8.78 23.61 -0.53
#